data_AF-A0A1J3CCW2-F1
#
_entry.id   AF-A0A1J3CCW2-F1
#
_cell.length_a   1.000
_cell.length_b   1.000
_cell.length_c   1.000
_cell.angle_alpha   90.00
_cell.angle_beta   90.00
_cell.angle_gamma   90.00
#
_symmetry.space_group_name_H-M   'P 1'
#
loop_
_entity.id
_entity.type
_entity.pdbx_description
1 polymer ?
#
loop_
_entity_poly.entity_id
_entity_poly.type
_entity_poly.pdbx_seq_one_letter_code
_entity_poly.pdbx_strand_id
1 'polypeptide(L)'
;TVGCKEHRELAREAVRKSLVLLKNGKHVDKPFLPLERNAKRILVTGTHADDLGYQCGGWTKTWFGLSGRITIGTTLLDAIKAAVGDETEVIYEKTPSTETLASSEGFSYAIVAVGESPYAETIGDNSELKIPFNGSHIVTAVAERIPTLVILISGRPLVLEPTILEKTEGLVAACLPGSEGQGMADVIFGDYDFEGKLPVSWFKTVEQLPLNARANSYDPLFPLGFGLNSKPV
;
A
#
# COMPACT_ATOMS: atom_id res chain seq x y z
N THR A 1 -5.53 22.90 -20.10
CA THR A 1 -5.53 21.65 -20.89
C THR A 1 -5.94 20.50 -19.98
N VAL A 2 -6.50 19.41 -20.53
CA VAL A 2 -6.93 18.24 -19.72
C VAL A 2 -5.74 17.31 -19.49
N GLY A 3 -5.55 16.85 -18.24
CA GLY A 3 -4.47 15.91 -17.89
C GLY A 3 -3.05 16.47 -18.01
N CYS A 4 -2.88 17.79 -17.85
CA CYS A 4 -1.60 18.47 -17.98
C CYS A 4 -0.62 18.10 -16.86
N LYS A 5 0.67 18.36 -17.11
CA LYS A 5 1.76 18.00 -16.19
C LYS A 5 1.56 18.62 -14.81
N GLU A 6 1.19 19.89 -14.75
CA GLU A 6 1.02 20.63 -13.49
C GLU A 6 -0.05 20.00 -12.59
N HIS A 7 -1.16 19.54 -13.17
CA HIS A 7 -2.21 18.84 -12.41
C HIS A 7 -1.76 17.45 -11.97
N ARG A 8 -0.92 16.76 -12.77
CA ARG A 8 -0.34 15.47 -12.39
C ARG A 8 0.68 15.61 -11.28
N GLU A 9 1.51 16.65 -11.29
CA GLU A 9 2.42 16.94 -10.17
C GLU A 9 1.65 17.27 -8.89
N LEU A 10 0.55 18.03 -8.99
CA LEU A 10 -0.34 18.27 -7.85
C LEU A 10 -0.99 16.97 -7.35
N ALA A 11 -1.42 16.09 -8.25
CA ALA A 11 -1.98 14.79 -7.86
C ALA A 11 -0.91 13.88 -7.21
N ARG A 12 0.32 13.83 -7.75
CA ARG A 12 1.48 13.16 -7.12
C ARG A 12 1.74 13.69 -5.72
N GLU A 13 1.69 15.01 -5.54
CA GLU A 13 1.81 15.65 -4.21
C GLU A 13 0.69 15.20 -3.27
N ALA A 14 -0.55 15.18 -3.73
CA ALA A 14 -1.69 14.74 -2.94
C ALA A 14 -1.55 13.26 -2.53
N VAL A 15 -1.07 12.41 -3.44
CA VAL A 15 -0.76 11.00 -3.16
C VAL A 15 0.24 10.92 -2.01
N ARG A 16 1.44 11.51 -2.12
CA ARG A 16 2.45 11.37 -1.06
C ARG A 16 1.95 11.86 0.30
N LYS A 17 1.17 12.95 0.33
CA LYS A 17 0.60 13.51 1.58
C LYS A 17 -0.55 12.68 2.16
N SER A 18 -1.23 11.86 1.36
CA SER A 18 -2.33 11.02 1.84
C SER A 18 -1.86 9.71 2.46
N LEU A 19 -0.63 9.27 2.20
CA LEU A 19 -0.11 7.98 2.65
C LEU A 19 0.10 7.99 4.17
N VAL A 20 -0.48 7.00 4.84
CA VAL A 20 -0.34 6.85 6.29
C VAL A 20 0.54 5.64 6.59
N LEU A 21 1.69 5.90 7.21
CA LEU A 21 2.60 4.86 7.67
C LEU A 21 2.06 4.26 8.97
N LEU A 22 1.63 3.00 8.91
CA LEU A 22 1.04 2.30 10.05
C LEU A 22 2.07 1.49 10.84
N LYS A 23 3.09 0.99 10.15
CA LYS A 23 4.20 0.22 10.74
C LYS A 23 5.50 0.51 9.99
N ASN A 24 6.60 0.65 10.72
CA ASN A 24 7.94 0.86 10.15
C ASN A 24 9.03 0.14 10.95
N GLY A 25 9.18 -1.16 10.71
CA GLY A 25 10.08 -2.08 11.41
C GLY A 25 9.38 -2.91 12.48
N LYS A 26 9.97 -4.07 12.82
CA LYS A 26 9.59 -4.88 14.00
C LYS A 26 10.05 -4.28 15.33
N HIS A 27 11.09 -3.43 15.28
CA HIS A 27 11.66 -2.75 16.44
C HIS A 27 11.72 -1.25 16.18
N VAL A 28 11.38 -0.45 17.19
CA VAL A 28 11.33 1.02 17.09
C VAL A 28 12.69 1.62 16.68
N ASP A 29 13.79 0.99 17.08
CA ASP A 29 15.16 1.48 16.82
C ASP A 29 15.72 1.09 15.44
N LYS A 30 14.96 0.32 14.64
CA LYS A 30 15.39 -0.19 13.33
C LYS A 30 14.27 0.02 12.31
N PRO A 31 14.09 1.24 11.79
CA PRO A 31 13.09 1.51 10.77
C PRO A 31 13.41 0.72 9.49
N PHE A 32 12.36 0.30 8.78
CA PHE A 32 12.47 -0.40 7.50
C PHE A 32 12.45 0.55 6.30
N LEU A 33 11.72 1.66 6.43
CA LEU A 33 11.67 2.76 5.48
C LEU A 33 12.60 3.90 5.93
N PRO A 34 13.23 4.63 4.98
CA PRO A 34 13.09 4.47 3.52
C PRO A 34 13.81 3.23 2.98
N LEU A 35 13.31 2.67 1.87
CA LEU A 35 13.91 1.54 1.17
C LEU A 35 15.18 1.96 0.42
N GLU A 36 16.13 1.04 0.29
CA GLU A 36 17.37 1.25 -0.45
C GLU A 36 17.15 1.22 -1.97
N ARG A 37 17.36 2.34 -2.67
CA ARG A 37 17.18 2.43 -4.14
C ARG A 37 18.14 1.55 -4.95
N ASN A 38 19.31 1.26 -4.41
CA ASN A 38 20.38 0.51 -5.09
C ASN A 38 20.51 -0.92 -4.57
N ALA A 39 19.40 -1.50 -4.09
CA ALA A 39 19.34 -2.91 -3.77
C ALA A 39 19.63 -3.75 -5.02
N LYS A 40 20.38 -4.85 -4.86
CA LYS A 40 20.74 -5.71 -6.00
C LYS A 40 19.51 -6.29 -6.70
N ARG A 41 18.54 -6.76 -5.90
CA ARG A 41 17.36 -7.46 -6.39
C ARG A 41 16.18 -7.28 -5.46
N ILE A 42 15.02 -6.93 -6.02
CA ILE A 42 13.79 -6.67 -5.26
C ILE A 42 12.61 -7.40 -5.88
N LEU A 43 11.63 -7.76 -5.04
CA LEU A 43 10.37 -8.34 -5.49
C LEU A 43 9.26 -7.28 -5.40
N VAL A 44 8.54 -7.06 -6.49
CA VAL A 44 7.29 -6.31 -6.48
C VAL A 44 6.16 -7.29 -6.79
N THR A 45 5.13 -7.36 -5.95
CA THR A 45 4.09 -8.37 -6.10
C THR A 45 2.74 -7.92 -5.54
N GLY A 46 1.71 -8.73 -5.73
CA GLY A 46 0.35 -8.47 -5.30
C GLY A 46 -0.53 -7.93 -6.43
N THR A 47 -1.84 -8.13 -6.26
CA THR A 47 -2.85 -7.83 -7.28
C THR A 47 -2.94 -6.35 -7.66
N HIS A 48 -2.42 -5.46 -6.81
CA HIS A 48 -2.51 -4.01 -6.99
C HIS A 48 -1.20 -3.36 -7.45
N ALA A 49 -0.10 -4.11 -7.54
CA ALA A 49 1.20 -3.54 -7.86
C ALA A 49 1.27 -2.97 -9.29
N ASP A 50 0.61 -3.62 -10.25
CA ASP A 50 0.57 -3.17 -11.66
C ASP A 50 -0.87 -3.08 -12.19
N ASP A 51 -1.77 -2.48 -11.42
CA ASP A 51 -3.16 -2.26 -11.79
C ASP A 51 -3.58 -0.81 -11.54
N LEU A 52 -3.58 -0.01 -12.61
CA LEU A 52 -3.92 1.41 -12.53
C LEU A 52 -5.39 1.63 -12.12
N GLY A 53 -6.28 0.73 -12.53
CA GLY A 53 -7.69 0.83 -12.19
C GLY A 53 -7.94 0.57 -10.71
N TYR A 54 -7.25 -0.41 -10.13
CA TYR A 54 -7.36 -0.72 -8.71
C TYR A 54 -6.80 0.38 -7.81
N GLN A 55 -5.67 1.00 -8.16
CA GLN A 55 -5.18 2.16 -7.40
C GLN A 55 -6.08 3.41 -7.54
N CYS A 56 -6.92 3.49 -8.58
CA CYS A 56 -7.89 4.58 -8.73
C CYS A 56 -9.21 4.31 -7.99
N GLY A 57 -9.71 3.07 -8.01
CA GLY A 57 -10.98 2.70 -7.40
C GLY A 57 -12.21 3.08 -8.24
N GLY A 58 -13.38 3.17 -7.58
CA GLY A 58 -14.65 3.54 -8.22
C GLY A 58 -14.62 4.95 -8.81
N TRP A 59 -15.64 5.29 -9.60
CA TRP A 59 -15.78 6.59 -10.27
C TRP A 59 -14.61 6.98 -11.19
N THR A 60 -13.79 6.01 -11.59
CA THR A 60 -12.69 6.23 -12.53
C THR A 60 -13.00 5.56 -13.85
N LYS A 61 -13.22 6.38 -14.89
CA LYS A 61 -13.67 6.00 -16.25
C LYS A 61 -15.07 5.40 -16.33
N THR A 62 -15.43 4.48 -15.44
CA THR A 62 -16.77 3.91 -15.29
C THR A 62 -17.27 4.22 -13.88
N TRP A 63 -18.57 3.99 -13.67
CA TRP A 63 -19.20 4.20 -12.37
C TRP A 63 -18.54 3.37 -11.26
N PHE A 64 -18.42 2.06 -11.47
CA PHE A 64 -17.82 1.14 -10.49
C PHE A 64 -16.29 1.04 -10.58
N GLY A 65 -15.66 1.72 -11.54
CA GLY A 65 -14.25 1.50 -11.88
C GLY A 65 -14.01 0.21 -12.67
N LEU A 66 -12.74 -0.06 -12.98
CA LEU A 66 -12.29 -1.19 -13.79
C LEU A 66 -10.91 -1.67 -13.30
N SER A 67 -10.51 -2.88 -13.66
CA SER A 67 -9.12 -3.39 -13.50
C SER A 67 -8.28 -3.04 -14.73
N GLY A 68 -6.97 -2.93 -14.53
CA GLY A 68 -5.95 -2.79 -15.56
C GLY A 68 -5.59 -1.34 -15.88
N ARG A 69 -4.93 -1.13 -17.03
CA ARG A 69 -4.52 0.20 -17.50
C ARG A 69 -5.68 0.93 -18.19
N ILE A 70 -6.59 1.46 -17.38
CA ILE A 70 -7.87 2.04 -17.84
C ILE A 70 -7.76 3.52 -18.28
N THR A 71 -6.65 4.17 -17.94
CA THR A 71 -6.37 5.57 -18.32
C THR A 71 -4.87 5.86 -18.36
N ILE A 72 -4.50 7.14 -18.52
CA ILE A 72 -3.11 7.59 -18.52
C ILE A 72 -2.69 7.86 -17.07
N GLY A 73 -1.72 7.11 -16.59
CA GLY A 73 -1.13 7.24 -15.27
C GLY A 73 0.08 6.32 -15.11
N THR A 74 0.62 6.30 -13.91
CA THR A 74 1.78 5.47 -13.52
C THR A 74 1.32 4.49 -12.44
N THR A 75 1.54 3.20 -12.67
CA THR A 75 1.28 2.18 -11.63
C THR A 75 2.32 2.24 -10.53
N LEU A 76 2.07 1.58 -9.39
CA LEU A 76 3.10 1.43 -8.37
C LEU A 76 4.36 0.72 -8.92
N LEU A 77 4.19 -0.33 -9.73
CA LEU A 77 5.30 -1.04 -10.38
C LEU A 77 6.11 -0.12 -11.29
N ASP A 78 5.44 0.66 -12.14
CA ASP A 78 6.11 1.62 -13.02
C ASP A 78 6.89 2.66 -12.20
N ALA A 79 6.29 3.15 -11.11
CA ALA A 79 6.91 4.12 -10.21
C ALA A 79 8.13 3.55 -9.49
N ILE A 80 8.07 2.30 -9.02
CA ILE A 80 9.21 1.61 -8.41
C ILE A 80 10.34 1.44 -9.42
N LYS A 81 10.04 0.96 -10.63
CA LYS A 81 11.04 0.79 -11.69
C LYS A 81 11.74 2.10 -12.08
N ALA A 82 11.02 3.22 -12.04
CA ALA A 82 11.58 4.54 -12.31
C ALA A 82 12.38 5.12 -11.12
N ALA A 83 12.20 4.59 -9.91
CA ALA A 83 12.78 5.11 -8.67
C ALA A 83 14.06 4.38 -8.23
N VAL A 84 14.17 3.08 -8.53
CA VAL A 84 15.36 2.29 -8.19
C VAL A 84 16.52 2.57 -9.14
N GLY A 85 17.74 2.23 -8.74
CA GLY A 85 18.94 2.39 -9.56
C GLY A 85 18.92 1.48 -10.79
N ASP A 86 19.63 1.89 -11.86
CA ASP A 86 19.64 1.18 -13.15
C ASP A 86 20.15 -0.27 -13.07
N GLU A 87 20.93 -0.60 -12.03
CA GLU A 87 21.48 -1.94 -11.78
C GLU A 87 20.56 -2.82 -10.90
N THR A 88 19.49 -2.27 -10.34
CA THR A 88 18.55 -3.02 -9.50
C THR A 88 17.67 -3.92 -10.36
N GLU A 89 17.76 -5.23 -10.12
CA GLU A 89 16.85 -6.19 -10.75
C GLU A 89 15.47 -6.15 -10.06
N VAL A 90 14.45 -5.71 -10.80
CA VAL A 90 13.07 -5.68 -10.32
C VAL A 90 12.31 -6.89 -10.87
N ILE A 91 12.07 -7.89 -10.02
CA ILE A 91 11.20 -9.02 -10.34
C ILE A 91 9.76 -8.65 -10.03
N TYR A 92 8.87 -8.85 -11.00
CA TYR A 92 7.43 -8.67 -10.80
C TYR A 92 6.66 -9.95 -11.11
N GLU A 93 5.87 -10.39 -10.13
CA GLU A 93 4.86 -11.43 -10.30
C GLU A 93 3.60 -10.98 -9.58
N LYS A 94 2.44 -10.96 -10.25
CA LYS A 94 1.17 -10.56 -9.61
C LYS A 94 0.85 -11.41 -8.38
N THR A 95 1.06 -12.72 -8.51
CA THR A 95 1.05 -13.69 -7.40
C THR A 95 2.38 -14.42 -7.49
N PRO A 96 3.20 -14.40 -6.42
CA PRO A 96 4.55 -14.92 -6.52
C PRO A 96 4.53 -16.45 -6.55
N SER A 97 5.33 -17.03 -7.44
CA SER A 97 5.51 -18.46 -7.60
C SER A 97 6.32 -19.06 -6.44
N THR A 98 6.18 -20.36 -6.24
CA THR A 98 6.98 -21.10 -5.25
C THR A 98 8.48 -21.01 -5.55
N GLU A 99 8.84 -20.99 -6.83
CA GLU A 99 10.20 -20.88 -7.35
C GLU A 99 10.80 -19.50 -7.04
N THR A 100 10.04 -18.43 -7.27
CA THR A 100 10.47 -17.07 -6.93
C THR A 100 10.68 -16.92 -5.43
N LEU A 101 9.75 -17.41 -4.61
CA LEU A 101 9.89 -17.36 -3.15
C LEU A 101 11.01 -18.26 -2.62
N ALA A 102 11.39 -19.32 -3.33
CA ALA A 102 12.48 -20.24 -2.96
C ALA A 102 13.84 -19.86 -3.58
N SER A 103 13.93 -18.73 -4.28
CA SER A 103 15.14 -18.33 -5.01
C SER A 103 16.35 -18.20 -4.09
N SER A 104 17.45 -18.88 -4.44
CA SER A 104 18.71 -18.84 -3.70
C SER A 104 19.50 -17.53 -3.86
N GLU A 105 19.20 -16.75 -4.90
CA GLU A 105 19.80 -15.43 -5.13
C GLU A 105 19.33 -14.39 -4.09
N GLY A 106 18.20 -14.65 -3.44
CA GLY A 106 17.60 -13.80 -2.41
C GLY A 106 17.00 -12.50 -2.97
N PHE A 107 16.20 -11.85 -2.14
CA PHE A 107 15.67 -10.50 -2.39
C PHE A 107 16.06 -9.60 -1.22
N SER A 108 16.53 -8.38 -1.50
CA SER A 108 16.83 -7.40 -0.46
C SER A 108 15.57 -7.02 0.32
N TYR A 109 14.47 -6.82 -0.39
CA TYR A 109 13.14 -6.62 0.16
C TYR A 109 12.06 -6.91 -0.88
N ALA A 110 10.82 -7.01 -0.40
CA ALA A 110 9.63 -7.11 -1.22
C ALA A 110 8.67 -5.94 -0.95
N ILE A 111 8.04 -5.45 -2.02
CA ILE A 111 6.91 -4.51 -1.96
C ILE A 111 5.67 -5.27 -2.41
N VAL A 112 4.74 -5.50 -1.50
CA VAL A 112 3.50 -6.25 -1.73
C VAL A 112 2.32 -5.29 -1.73
N ALA A 113 1.69 -5.08 -2.90
CA ALA A 113 0.52 -4.23 -3.04
C ALA A 113 -0.76 -5.05 -3.19
N VAL A 114 -1.64 -4.92 -2.20
CA VAL A 114 -2.92 -5.63 -2.09
C VAL A 114 -4.02 -4.67 -1.66
N GLY A 115 -5.28 -5.03 -1.83
CA GLY A 115 -6.35 -4.05 -1.65
C GLY A 115 -7.71 -4.48 -2.12
N GLU A 116 -8.68 -3.57 -1.97
CA GLU A 116 -10.05 -3.74 -2.48
C GLU A 116 -10.09 -3.54 -4.00
N SER A 117 -10.94 -4.31 -4.70
CA SER A 117 -11.31 -3.94 -6.06
C SER A 117 -12.09 -2.63 -6.08
N PRO A 118 -12.15 -1.93 -7.23
CA PRO A 118 -13.04 -0.79 -7.42
C PRO A 118 -14.49 -1.12 -7.09
N TYR A 119 -15.16 -0.20 -6.39
CA TYR A 119 -16.58 -0.23 -6.10
C TYR A 119 -17.11 1.20 -6.01
N ALA A 120 -18.43 1.35 -6.19
CA ALA A 120 -19.15 2.58 -5.89
C ALA A 120 -20.50 2.24 -5.26
N GLU A 121 -20.91 3.06 -4.29
CA GLU A 121 -22.22 2.97 -3.63
C GLU A 121 -22.50 1.58 -3.06
N THR A 122 -23.66 1.00 -3.36
CA THR A 122 -24.15 -0.26 -2.76
C THR A 122 -23.27 -1.47 -3.11
N ILE A 123 -22.53 -1.44 -4.22
CA ILE A 123 -21.56 -2.50 -4.56
C ILE A 123 -20.40 -2.53 -3.55
N GLY A 124 -20.17 -1.42 -2.85
CA GLY A 124 -19.18 -1.33 -1.78
C GLY A 124 -19.65 -1.85 -0.43
N ASP A 125 -20.92 -2.18 -0.23
CA ASP A 125 -21.41 -2.65 1.07
C ASP A 125 -20.78 -4.01 1.42
N ASN A 126 -20.05 -4.06 2.53
CA ASN A 126 -19.28 -5.24 2.95
C ASN A 126 -19.20 -5.32 4.47
N SER A 127 -19.77 -6.37 5.05
CA SER A 127 -19.76 -6.62 6.50
C SER A 127 -18.52 -7.35 7.01
N GLU A 128 -17.73 -7.95 6.12
CA GLU A 128 -16.52 -8.71 6.48
C GLU A 128 -15.26 -7.85 6.48
N LEU A 129 -15.18 -6.86 5.58
CA LEU A 129 -14.06 -5.91 5.47
C LEU A 129 -12.67 -6.57 5.44
N LYS A 130 -12.54 -7.75 4.83
CA LYS A 130 -11.27 -8.47 4.67
C LYS A 130 -10.53 -8.00 3.42
N ILE A 131 -9.20 -8.16 3.41
CA ILE A 131 -8.39 -7.95 2.20
C ILE A 131 -8.73 -9.03 1.16
N PRO A 132 -9.28 -8.68 -0.02
CA PRO A 132 -9.72 -9.67 -1.00
C PRO A 132 -8.56 -10.25 -1.81
N PHE A 133 -8.87 -11.11 -2.79
CA PHE A 133 -7.92 -11.73 -3.72
C PHE A 133 -6.80 -12.54 -3.04
N ASN A 134 -7.11 -13.18 -1.91
CA ASN A 134 -6.12 -13.87 -1.07
C ASN A 134 -4.96 -12.95 -0.65
N GLY A 135 -5.20 -11.64 -0.53
CA GLY A 135 -4.17 -10.64 -0.24
C GLY A 135 -3.41 -10.92 1.05
N SER A 136 -4.11 -11.28 2.14
CA SER A 136 -3.47 -11.69 3.41
C SER A 136 -2.51 -12.87 3.25
N HIS A 137 -2.89 -13.85 2.42
CA HIS A 137 -2.07 -15.03 2.16
C HIS A 137 -0.84 -14.67 1.32
N ILE A 138 -0.98 -13.84 0.28
CA ILE A 138 0.16 -13.35 -0.53
C ILE A 138 1.14 -12.61 0.37
N VAL A 139 0.66 -11.68 1.18
CA VAL A 139 1.49 -10.91 2.12
C VAL A 139 2.25 -11.84 3.06
N THR A 140 1.55 -12.79 3.69
CA THR A 140 2.17 -13.70 4.66
C THR A 140 3.21 -14.61 4.00
N ALA A 141 2.89 -15.20 2.84
CA ALA A 141 3.81 -16.10 2.13
C ALA A 141 5.11 -15.41 1.72
N VAL A 142 5.04 -14.12 1.34
CA VAL A 142 6.23 -13.30 1.03
C VAL A 142 6.98 -12.92 2.30
N ALA A 143 6.28 -12.40 3.31
CA ALA A 143 6.86 -11.89 4.56
C ALA A 143 7.51 -12.99 5.43
N GLU A 144 7.18 -14.26 5.22
CA GLU A 144 7.87 -15.40 5.82
C GLU A 144 9.32 -15.55 5.35
N ARG A 145 9.66 -15.02 4.18
CA ARG A 145 10.93 -15.30 3.47
C ARG A 145 11.72 -14.04 3.16
N ILE A 146 11.03 -12.92 2.92
CA ILE A 146 11.62 -11.67 2.42
C ILE A 146 11.15 -10.51 3.31
N PRO A 147 12.05 -9.59 3.75
CA PRO A 147 11.66 -8.35 4.41
C PRO A 147 10.64 -7.59 3.57
N THR A 148 9.43 -7.35 4.12
CA THR A 148 8.27 -6.97 3.31
C THR A 148 7.67 -5.63 3.74
N LEU A 149 7.52 -4.72 2.77
CA LEU A 149 6.64 -3.55 2.84
C LEU A 149 5.29 -3.91 2.22
N VAL A 150 4.21 -3.70 2.95
CA VAL A 150 2.84 -3.81 2.41
C VAL A 150 2.32 -2.42 2.05
N ILE A 151 1.82 -2.28 0.83
CA ILE A 151 1.04 -1.12 0.38
C ILE A 151 -0.42 -1.55 0.28
N LEU A 152 -1.24 -1.12 1.23
CA LEU A 152 -2.66 -1.45 1.28
C LEU A 152 -3.48 -0.37 0.56
N ILE A 153 -4.09 -0.74 -0.57
CA ILE A 153 -4.97 0.12 -1.37
C ILE A 153 -6.43 -0.19 -1.00
N SER A 154 -7.11 0.73 -0.33
CA SER A 154 -8.50 0.51 0.11
C SER A 154 -9.24 1.83 0.26
N GLY A 155 -10.57 1.81 0.08
CA GLY A 155 -11.40 2.99 0.32
C GLY A 155 -11.63 3.28 1.81
N ARG A 156 -11.23 2.35 2.70
CA ARG A 156 -11.56 2.31 4.13
C ARG A 156 -10.64 1.36 4.91
N PRO A 157 -10.66 1.39 6.25
CA PRO A 157 -10.00 0.39 7.08
C PRO A 157 -10.52 -1.02 6.78
N LEU A 158 -9.60 -1.98 6.70
CA LEU A 158 -9.88 -3.40 6.54
C LEU A 158 -9.36 -4.17 7.75
N VAL A 159 -9.84 -5.41 7.92
CA VAL A 159 -9.28 -6.36 8.89
C VAL A 159 -7.80 -6.57 8.59
N LEU A 160 -6.94 -6.19 9.54
CA LEU A 160 -5.52 -6.49 9.52
C LEU A 160 -5.28 -7.70 10.41
N GLU A 161 -5.10 -8.86 9.79
CA GLU A 161 -4.82 -10.10 10.52
C GLU A 161 -3.53 -9.94 11.36
N PRO A 162 -3.48 -10.49 12.58
CA PRO A 162 -2.30 -10.40 13.44
C PRO A 162 -1.02 -10.88 12.74
N THR A 163 -1.12 -11.93 11.92
CA THR A 163 -0.02 -12.49 11.12
C THR A 163 0.60 -11.47 10.17
N ILE A 164 -0.20 -10.61 9.53
CA ILE A 164 0.30 -9.52 8.67
C ILE A 164 1.12 -8.55 9.51
N LEU A 165 0.56 -8.12 10.64
CA LEU A 165 1.23 -7.18 11.54
C LEU A 165 2.49 -7.77 12.18
N GLU A 166 2.55 -9.07 12.42
CA GLU A 166 3.71 -9.74 13.01
C GLU A 166 4.84 -9.97 11.99
N LYS A 167 4.51 -10.41 10.77
CA LYS A 167 5.50 -10.88 9.79
C LYS A 167 6.12 -9.76 8.96
N THR A 168 5.34 -8.73 8.63
CA THR A 168 5.78 -7.64 7.75
C THR A 168 6.72 -6.68 8.46
N GLU A 169 7.58 -6.00 7.70
CA GLU A 169 8.45 -4.95 8.25
C GLU A 169 7.75 -3.60 8.18
N GLY A 170 7.10 -3.27 7.06
CA GLY A 170 6.37 -2.02 6.88
C GLY A 170 4.93 -2.23 6.45
N LEU A 171 4.04 -1.31 6.84
CA LEU A 171 2.66 -1.26 6.38
C LEU A 171 2.26 0.19 6.12
N VAL A 172 1.83 0.48 4.89
CA VAL A 172 1.32 1.79 4.46
C VAL A 172 -0.13 1.64 4.02
N ALA A 173 -1.00 2.48 4.58
CA ALA A 173 -2.35 2.67 4.04
C ALA A 173 -2.29 3.74 2.95
N ALA A 174 -2.63 3.35 1.71
CA ALA A 174 -2.52 4.20 0.54
C ALA A 174 -3.86 4.82 0.10
N CYS A 175 -4.96 4.48 0.78
CA CYS A 175 -6.31 4.81 0.35
C CYS A 175 -6.55 4.38 -1.12
N LEU A 176 -7.10 5.27 -1.95
CA LEU A 176 -7.23 5.12 -3.40
C LEU A 176 -6.43 6.26 -4.06
N PRO A 177 -5.12 6.06 -4.33
CA PRO A 177 -4.21 7.15 -4.68
C PRO A 177 -4.42 7.73 -6.11
N GLY A 178 -5.24 7.14 -6.95
CA GLY A 178 -5.49 7.68 -8.28
C GLY A 178 -4.34 7.42 -9.26
N SER A 179 -4.14 8.28 -10.26
CA SER A 179 -3.29 7.96 -11.42
C SER A 179 -1.78 8.11 -11.21
N GLU A 180 -1.34 8.78 -10.15
CA GLU A 180 0.06 9.21 -10.01
C GLU A 180 0.81 8.35 -8.98
N GLY A 181 1.04 7.07 -9.32
CA GLY A 181 1.73 6.11 -8.45
C GLY A 181 3.13 6.52 -8.02
N GLN A 182 3.75 7.48 -8.70
CA GLN A 182 5.03 8.10 -8.30
C GLN A 182 4.96 8.72 -6.89
N GLY A 183 3.80 9.21 -6.45
CA GLY A 183 3.67 9.76 -5.10
C GLY A 183 3.83 8.70 -4.00
N MET A 184 3.60 7.42 -4.32
CA MET A 184 3.94 6.31 -3.42
C MET A 184 5.44 6.05 -3.39
N ALA A 185 6.09 6.04 -4.56
CA ALA A 185 7.53 5.86 -4.65
C ALA A 185 8.30 6.99 -3.92
N ASP A 186 7.84 8.23 -4.06
CA ASP A 186 8.42 9.42 -3.41
C ASP A 186 8.69 9.22 -1.91
N VAL A 187 7.73 8.63 -1.17
CA VAL A 187 7.86 8.48 0.28
C VAL A 187 8.51 7.17 0.70
N ILE A 188 8.26 6.06 0.00
CA ILE A 188 8.83 4.77 0.40
C ILE A 188 10.34 4.72 0.16
N PHE A 189 10.85 5.53 -0.76
CA PHE A 189 12.29 5.68 -1.03
C PHE A 189 12.90 6.97 -0.45
N GLY A 190 12.13 7.74 0.34
CA GLY A 190 12.65 8.84 1.15
C GLY A 190 12.94 10.16 0.44
N ASP A 191 12.35 10.43 -0.74
CA ASP A 191 12.38 11.78 -1.33
C ASP A 191 11.56 12.77 -0.50
N TYR A 192 10.52 12.26 0.16
CA TYR A 192 9.64 13.00 1.07
C TYR A 192 9.34 12.17 2.32
N ASP A 193 9.04 12.85 3.41
CA ASP A 193 8.58 12.21 4.64
C ASP A 193 7.12 11.77 4.55
N PHE A 194 6.76 10.75 5.33
CA PHE A 194 5.37 10.45 5.62
C PHE A 194 4.77 11.53 6.53
N GLU A 195 3.71 12.18 6.05
CA GLU A 195 2.97 13.22 6.80
C GLU A 195 1.53 12.81 7.11
N GLY A 196 0.99 11.83 6.36
CA GLY A 196 -0.40 11.42 6.45
C GLY A 196 -0.78 10.92 7.84
N LYS A 197 -2.00 11.28 8.26
CA LYS A 197 -2.64 10.82 9.49
C LYS A 197 -3.99 10.20 9.16
N LEU A 198 -4.35 9.11 9.83
CA LEU A 198 -5.61 8.41 9.63
C LEU A 198 -6.79 9.38 9.81
N PRO A 199 -7.63 9.59 8.80
CA PRO A 199 -8.83 10.43 8.92
C PRO A 199 -10.02 9.68 9.54
N VAL A 200 -9.86 8.37 9.76
CA VAL A 200 -10.86 7.47 10.36
C VAL A 200 -10.17 6.50 11.32
N SER A 201 -10.90 5.97 12.31
CA SER A 201 -10.32 4.99 13.24
C SER A 201 -10.18 3.63 12.56
N TRP A 202 -9.06 2.94 12.80
CA TRP A 202 -8.87 1.56 12.35
C TRP A 202 -9.36 0.60 13.43
N PHE A 203 -10.35 -0.23 13.13
CA PHE A 203 -10.89 -1.21 14.07
C PHE A 203 -9.96 -2.41 14.24
N LYS A 204 -10.04 -3.11 15.38
CA LYS A 204 -9.38 -4.40 15.59
C LYS A 204 -10.18 -5.53 14.95
N THR A 205 -11.50 -5.50 15.15
CA THR A 205 -12.44 -6.48 14.58
C THR A 205 -13.72 -5.77 14.10
N VAL A 206 -14.45 -6.39 13.17
CA VAL A 206 -15.67 -5.79 12.59
C VAL A 206 -16.81 -5.69 13.61
N GLU A 207 -16.79 -6.51 14.66
CA GLU A 207 -17.76 -6.48 15.76
C GLU A 207 -17.68 -5.18 16.60
N GLN A 208 -16.59 -4.42 16.48
CA GLN A 208 -16.46 -3.11 17.14
C GLN A 208 -17.23 -1.99 16.39
N LEU A 209 -17.76 -2.26 15.21
CA LEU A 209 -18.41 -1.24 14.39
C LEU A 209 -19.86 -0.99 14.86
N PRO A 210 -20.32 0.28 14.89
CA PRO A 210 -19.60 1.50 14.51
C PRO A 210 -18.61 1.98 15.58
N LEU A 211 -17.35 2.20 15.19
CA LEU A 211 -16.28 2.69 16.06
C LEU A 211 -16.08 4.21 15.91
N ASN A 212 -16.39 4.96 16.95
CA ASN A 212 -16.33 6.43 16.94
C ASN A 212 -15.38 6.96 18.03
N ALA A 213 -14.50 7.90 17.69
CA ALA A 213 -13.53 8.50 18.61
C ALA A 213 -14.15 9.29 19.78
N ARG A 214 -15.44 9.60 19.71
CA ARG A 214 -16.20 10.30 20.77
C ARG A 214 -16.99 9.35 21.67
N ALA A 215 -16.96 8.05 21.41
CA ALA A 215 -17.68 7.05 22.21
C ALA A 215 -16.92 6.74 23.51
N ASN A 216 -17.65 6.38 24.57
CA ASN A 216 -17.06 6.05 25.88
C ASN A 216 -16.18 4.80 25.85
N SER A 217 -16.43 3.86 24.92
CA SER A 217 -15.68 2.63 24.72
C SER A 217 -14.88 2.67 23.41
N TYR A 218 -13.86 3.51 23.36
CA TYR A 218 -13.00 3.70 22.18
C TYR A 218 -11.72 2.87 22.29
N ASP A 219 -11.65 1.76 21.55
CA ASP A 219 -10.52 0.82 21.56
C ASP A 219 -10.08 0.42 20.12
N PRO A 220 -9.52 1.36 19.34
CA PRO A 220 -9.07 1.11 17.98
C PRO A 220 -7.78 0.28 17.92
N LEU A 221 -7.52 -0.36 16.77
CA LEU A 221 -6.20 -0.88 16.43
C LEU A 221 -5.23 0.29 16.16
N PHE A 222 -5.68 1.26 15.35
CA PHE A 222 -4.98 2.53 15.14
C PHE A 222 -5.98 3.68 15.34
N PRO A 223 -5.73 4.63 16.26
CA PRO A 223 -6.69 5.69 16.54
C PRO A 223 -6.80 6.71 15.39
N LEU A 224 -7.88 7.48 15.41
CA LEU A 224 -8.05 8.66 14.57
C LEU A 224 -6.83 9.59 14.75
N GLY A 225 -6.26 10.06 13.64
CA GLY A 225 -5.06 10.89 13.65
C GLY A 225 -3.75 10.11 13.79
N PHE A 226 -3.77 8.78 13.88
CA PHE A 226 -2.54 7.98 13.91
C PHE A 226 -1.80 8.04 12.57
N GLY A 227 -0.47 8.03 12.64
CA GLY A 227 0.42 7.88 11.49
C GLY A 227 1.85 8.09 11.96
N LEU A 228 2.73 7.16 11.63
CA LEU A 228 4.16 7.28 11.93
C LEU A 228 4.79 8.30 10.97
N ASN A 229 5.90 8.89 11.41
CA ASN A 229 6.77 9.68 10.54
C ASN A 229 7.98 8.80 10.17
N SER A 230 8.60 9.02 9.01
CA SER A 230 9.77 8.28 8.52
C SER A 230 11.12 8.77 9.05
N LYS A 231 11.15 9.73 9.98
CA LYS A 231 12.42 10.36 10.39
C LYS A 231 13.45 9.32 10.87
N PRO A 232 14.71 9.40 10.41
CA PRO A 232 15.82 8.74 11.09
C PRO A 232 16.02 9.37 12.47
N VAL A 233 16.41 8.56 13.46
CA VAL A 233 17.13 9.04 14.64
C VAL A 233 18.57 9.31 14.24
#